data_AF-A0A158FZP2-F1
#
_entry.id   AF-A0A158FZP2-F1
#
_cell.length_a   1.000
_cell.length_b   1.000
_cell.length_c   1.000
_cell.angle_alpha   90.00
_cell.angle_beta   90.00
_cell.angle_gamma   90.00
#
_symmetry.space_group_name_H-M   'P 1'
#
loop_
_entity.id
_entity.type
_entity.pdbx_description
1 polymer ?
#
loop_
_entity_poly.entity_id
_entity_poly.type
_entity_poly.pdbx_seq_one_letter_code
_entity_poly.pdbx_strand_id
1 'polypeptide(L)'
;MARIVPDDWKNLEATGAAVRELETLSLLEQLPDDYTVYHGVHWTRINEGFSVFGEADFVVVAPSGRVLVIEQKAGFLRETPSGLVKVYLQKERNVAVQLARTLENLHRRFTAAFGAGTYRIEELLYCPDYTVKDDSIAGVPPARIVDASRKRKLPAVVLDILPPDEPRFESSARIHHFLADELALTPDTNALVGQADMLVTRLSGGLATWARRLEFEPFRLRVIGTAGSGKTQLAVQVMRDAVAKGKSVLYVCFNRPLADHIRLVAPAEAKIANYHQLSAAVARDAGSPPDFSQPNAFATLEERFANVEVPEHWTFDVLIVDEGQDFHAAWVDALARLLKPEGAWWWLEDPMQNLYFREPVPLPGWTTLRESTNYRSPRDLLAYIRRIVGNEVRLDAGSPFDGSEVSMSTYASGHVDEVIEATKRAITQALSLGFRKQDIAVLSFRGREGSVLTAVEQLGPHRLRRFTGGYDLFGNPEYREGDVLLESIYRFKGQSAPCVILTEVDFDALDEQAARKFFVGATRATMKLIVVASERAAKAFDEAH
;
A
#
# COMPACT_ATOMS: atom_id res chain seq x y z
N MET A 1 -3.97 -2.15 40.31
CA MET A 1 -4.30 -2.62 38.96
C MET A 1 -3.16 -2.22 38.07
N ALA A 2 -2.65 -3.15 37.27
CA ALA A 2 -1.49 -2.92 36.42
C ALA A 2 -1.71 -1.74 35.48
N ARG A 3 -0.62 -1.03 35.19
CA ARG A 3 -0.63 0.06 34.23
C ARG A 3 -0.75 -0.51 32.82
N ILE A 4 -1.80 -0.16 32.08
CA ILE A 4 -1.94 -0.55 30.67
C ILE A 4 -1.43 0.59 29.78
N VAL A 5 -0.65 0.25 28.76
CA VAL A 5 -0.07 1.19 27.82
C VAL A 5 -0.32 0.72 26.37
N PRO A 6 -0.97 1.55 25.54
CA PRO A 6 -1.58 2.85 25.90
C PRO A 6 -2.86 2.72 26.73
N ASP A 7 -3.26 3.84 27.33
CA ASP A 7 -4.34 3.98 28.31
C ASP A 7 -5.73 4.26 27.69
N ASP A 8 -5.83 4.43 26.38
CA ASP A 8 -7.06 4.71 25.63
C ASP A 8 -7.88 3.47 25.25
N TRP A 9 -7.41 2.27 25.62
CA TRP A 9 -8.01 0.98 25.24
C TRP A 9 -9.48 0.81 25.64
N LYS A 10 -9.96 1.51 26.68
CA LYS A 10 -11.35 1.44 27.17
C LYS A 10 -12.37 2.14 26.27
N ASN A 11 -11.93 2.96 25.31
CA ASN A 11 -12.78 3.73 24.40
C ASN A 11 -12.89 3.10 22.99
N LEU A 12 -12.32 1.91 22.77
CA LEU A 12 -12.31 1.24 21.47
C LEU A 12 -13.63 0.48 21.21
N GLU A 13 -14.40 0.89 20.20
CA GLU A 13 -15.52 0.08 19.67
C GLU A 13 -14.95 -1.11 18.88
N ALA A 14 -15.26 -2.35 19.31
CA ALA A 14 -14.63 -3.55 18.76
C ALA A 14 -15.64 -4.62 18.31
N THR A 15 -15.31 -5.33 17.23
CA THR A 15 -16.02 -6.53 16.76
C THR A 15 -15.05 -7.69 16.52
N GLY A 16 -15.43 -8.93 16.83
CA GLY A 16 -14.61 -10.12 16.51
C GLY A 16 -13.36 -10.27 17.40
N ALA A 17 -12.18 -10.48 16.80
CA ALA A 17 -10.91 -10.71 17.51
C ALA A 17 -10.50 -9.54 18.43
N ALA A 18 -10.83 -8.30 18.05
CA ALA A 18 -10.59 -7.12 18.88
C ALA A 18 -11.39 -7.16 20.20
N VAL A 19 -12.55 -7.82 20.24
CA VAL A 19 -13.30 -8.02 21.51
C VAL A 19 -12.52 -8.95 22.44
N ARG A 20 -11.85 -9.98 21.89
CA ARG A 20 -11.03 -10.90 22.69
C ARG A 20 -9.80 -10.22 23.27
N GLU A 21 -9.18 -9.32 22.52
CA GLU A 21 -8.08 -8.50 23.05
C GLU A 21 -8.53 -7.60 24.21
N LEU A 22 -9.69 -6.94 24.11
CA LEU A 22 -10.26 -6.14 25.21
C LEU A 22 -10.60 -7.00 26.45
N GLU A 23 -11.15 -8.20 26.24
CA GLU A 23 -11.38 -9.16 27.33
C GLU A 23 -10.07 -9.57 28.03
N THR A 24 -9.01 -9.76 27.25
CA THR A 24 -7.68 -10.09 27.78
C THR A 24 -7.05 -8.93 28.52
N LEU A 25 -7.15 -7.70 28.01
CA LEU A 25 -6.72 -6.50 28.72
C LEU A 25 -7.45 -6.35 30.05
N SER A 26 -8.75 -6.64 30.09
CA SER A 26 -9.54 -6.63 31.33
C SER A 26 -9.11 -7.71 32.34
N LEU A 27 -8.56 -8.84 31.87
CA LEU A 27 -7.94 -9.84 32.74
C LEU A 27 -6.57 -9.35 33.24
N LEU A 28 -5.73 -8.82 32.35
CA LEU A 28 -4.39 -8.36 32.68
C LEU A 28 -4.38 -7.09 33.56
N GLU A 29 -5.42 -6.26 33.52
CA GLU A 29 -5.60 -5.10 34.42
C GLU A 29 -5.65 -5.54 35.91
N GLN A 30 -6.08 -6.78 36.17
CA GLN A 30 -6.18 -7.35 37.52
C GLN A 30 -4.81 -7.65 38.15
N LEU A 31 -3.72 -7.57 37.38
CA LEU A 31 -2.36 -7.67 37.91
C LEU A 31 -2.09 -6.51 38.90
N PRO A 32 -1.09 -6.67 39.80
CA PRO A 32 -0.69 -5.61 40.73
C PRO A 32 -0.25 -4.32 40.00
N ASP A 33 -0.33 -3.18 40.67
CA ASP A 33 -0.09 -1.84 40.10
C ASP A 33 1.37 -1.52 39.76
N ASP A 34 2.30 -2.35 40.22
CA ASP A 34 3.71 -2.30 39.89
C ASP A 34 4.08 -3.09 38.61
N TYR A 35 3.10 -3.74 37.97
CA TYR A 35 3.23 -4.33 36.64
C TYR A 35 2.78 -3.35 35.56
N THR A 36 3.42 -3.42 34.40
CA THR A 36 2.98 -2.69 33.20
C THR A 36 2.65 -3.66 32.08
N VAL A 37 1.49 -3.48 31.46
CA VAL A 37 1.00 -4.26 30.32
C VAL A 37 1.05 -3.37 29.09
N TYR A 38 1.82 -3.78 28.10
CA TYR A 38 1.90 -3.18 26.79
C TYR A 38 1.08 -4.00 25.80
N HIS A 39 0.30 -3.35 24.95
CA HIS A 39 -0.49 -4.00 23.90
C HIS A 39 -0.28 -3.31 22.55
N GLY A 40 -0.53 -4.03 21.46
CA GLY A 40 -0.28 -3.53 20.10
C GLY A 40 1.21 -3.22 19.88
N VAL A 41 2.09 -4.10 20.37
CA VAL A 41 3.54 -3.85 20.39
C VAL A 41 4.12 -4.18 19.02
N HIS A 42 4.64 -3.17 18.33
CA HIS A 42 5.26 -3.30 17.01
C HIS A 42 6.68 -2.74 16.99
N TRP A 43 7.59 -3.33 16.22
CA TRP A 43 8.91 -2.74 16.08
C TRP A 43 9.55 -2.83 14.73
N THR A 44 10.31 -1.77 14.41
CA THR A 44 11.15 -1.66 13.22
C THR A 44 12.64 -1.69 13.56
N ARG A 45 13.41 -2.45 12.78
CA ARG A 45 14.88 -2.27 12.72
C ARG A 45 15.23 -0.88 12.15
N ILE A 46 16.31 -0.27 12.60
CA ILE A 46 17.08 0.70 11.80
C ILE A 46 18.50 0.14 11.79
N ASN A 47 18.84 -0.58 10.73
CA ASN A 47 20.24 -0.88 10.43
C ASN A 47 20.38 -0.80 8.92
N GLU A 48 21.33 0.02 8.45
CA GLU A 48 21.67 0.16 7.03
C GLU A 48 20.48 0.45 6.10
N GLY A 49 19.57 1.34 6.49
CA GLY A 49 18.47 1.78 5.63
C GLY A 49 17.27 0.83 5.53
N PHE A 50 17.19 -0.20 6.37
CA PHE A 50 16.09 -1.18 6.37
C PHE A 50 15.39 -1.30 7.72
N SER A 51 14.05 -1.39 7.68
CA SER A 51 13.21 -1.75 8.82
C SER A 51 12.65 -3.16 8.67
N VAL A 52 12.94 -4.02 9.65
CA VAL A 52 12.31 -5.34 9.82
C VAL A 52 11.24 -5.17 10.89
N PHE A 53 9.99 -5.50 10.57
CA PHE A 53 8.86 -5.42 11.48
C PHE A 53 8.72 -6.71 12.31
N GLY A 54 8.59 -6.59 13.64
CA GLY A 54 8.13 -7.65 14.54
C GLY A 54 6.89 -7.19 15.31
N GLU A 55 6.00 -8.12 15.65
CA GLU A 55 4.77 -7.87 16.41
C GLU A 55 4.64 -8.81 17.62
N ALA A 56 4.06 -8.31 18.71
CA ALA A 56 3.63 -9.09 19.86
C ALA A 56 2.27 -8.57 20.36
N ASP A 57 1.32 -9.47 20.65
CA ASP A 57 -0.03 -9.09 21.05
C ASP A 57 -0.02 -8.36 22.41
N PHE A 58 0.67 -8.95 23.40
CA PHE A 58 0.90 -8.30 24.69
C PHE A 58 2.32 -8.52 25.20
N VAL A 59 2.85 -7.51 25.87
CA VAL A 59 4.12 -7.58 26.58
C VAL A 59 3.90 -7.11 28.02
N VAL A 60 4.10 -8.00 28.98
CA VAL A 60 4.00 -7.68 30.41
C VAL A 60 5.39 -7.46 30.99
N VAL A 61 5.58 -6.37 31.71
CA VAL A 61 6.83 -6.04 32.41
C VAL A 61 6.58 -6.08 33.91
N ALA A 62 7.37 -6.91 34.60
CA ALA A 62 7.37 -7.05 36.05
C ALA A 62 8.16 -5.91 36.74
N PRO A 63 7.97 -5.69 38.05
CA PRO A 63 8.77 -4.74 38.83
C PRO A 63 10.28 -5.01 38.78
N SER A 64 10.66 -6.28 38.61
CA SER A 64 12.05 -6.71 38.43
C SER A 64 12.67 -6.22 37.11
N GLY A 65 11.85 -5.87 36.11
CA GLY A 65 12.27 -5.63 34.73
C GLY A 65 12.25 -6.88 33.85
N ARG A 66 11.79 -8.03 34.36
CA ARG A 66 11.58 -9.22 33.53
C ARG A 66 10.36 -9.03 32.62
N VAL A 67 10.48 -9.53 31.39
CA VAL A 67 9.49 -9.32 30.33
C VAL A 67 8.83 -10.63 29.95
N LEU A 68 7.51 -10.64 29.83
CA LEU A 68 6.72 -11.75 29.32
C LEU A 68 6.03 -11.33 28.01
N VAL A 69 6.30 -12.05 26.94
CA VAL A 69 5.60 -11.92 25.66
C VAL A 69 4.43 -12.90 25.66
N ILE A 70 3.22 -12.38 25.48
CA ILE A 70 2.01 -13.18 25.36
C ILE A 70 1.55 -13.14 23.90
N GLU A 71 1.50 -14.31 23.28
CA GLU A 71 0.92 -14.49 21.94
C GLU A 71 -0.51 -15.02 22.08
N GLN A 72 -1.48 -14.22 21.66
CA GLN A 72 -2.90 -14.54 21.74
C GLN A 72 -3.41 -15.09 20.40
N LYS A 73 -3.89 -16.33 20.40
CA LYS A 73 -4.58 -16.92 19.25
C LYS A 73 -6.05 -17.17 19.55
N ALA A 74 -6.89 -16.23 19.12
CA ALA A 74 -8.35 -16.33 19.15
C ALA A 74 -8.92 -17.07 17.92
N GLY A 75 -10.12 -17.64 18.07
CA GLY A 75 -10.85 -18.38 17.04
C GLY A 75 -10.45 -19.86 16.89
N PHE A 76 -10.75 -20.43 15.72
CA PHE A 76 -10.50 -21.85 15.43
C PHE A 76 -9.00 -22.13 15.25
N LEU A 77 -8.48 -23.07 16.05
CA LEU A 77 -7.15 -23.66 15.90
C LEU A 77 -7.29 -25.13 15.50
N ARG A 78 -6.25 -25.66 14.85
CA ARG A 78 -6.17 -27.06 14.47
C ARG A 78 -4.89 -27.66 14.98
N GLU A 79 -5.00 -28.84 15.56
CA GLU A 79 -3.86 -29.64 16.00
C GLU A 79 -3.42 -30.53 14.85
N THR A 80 -2.14 -30.43 14.45
CA THR A 80 -1.54 -31.25 13.39
C THR A 80 -0.29 -31.95 13.92
N PRO A 81 0.24 -32.98 13.22
CA PRO A 81 1.50 -33.62 13.61
C PRO A 81 2.71 -32.66 13.62
N SER A 82 2.63 -31.54 12.89
CA SER A 82 3.67 -30.51 12.88
C SER A 82 3.47 -29.42 13.92
N GLY A 83 2.31 -29.40 14.59
CA GLY A 83 2.04 -28.63 15.78
C GLY A 83 0.66 -27.96 15.82
N LEU A 84 0.44 -27.07 16.78
CA LEU A 84 -0.75 -26.24 16.81
C LEU A 84 -0.69 -25.20 15.69
N VAL A 85 -1.67 -25.26 14.78
CA VAL A 85 -1.76 -24.33 13.65
C VAL A 85 -3.01 -23.47 13.72
N LYS A 86 -2.87 -22.21 13.36
CA LYS A 86 -4.01 -21.35 13.03
C LYS A 86 -4.32 -21.52 11.55
N VAL A 87 -5.55 -21.98 11.26
CA VAL A 87 -6.03 -22.19 9.89
C VAL A 87 -6.61 -20.88 9.37
N TYR A 88 -5.94 -20.32 8.38
CA TYR A 88 -6.49 -19.28 7.52
C TYR A 88 -7.04 -19.94 6.26
N LEU A 89 -7.93 -19.26 5.53
CA LEU A 89 -8.71 -19.79 4.40
C LEU A 89 -7.97 -20.79 3.48
N GLN A 90 -6.67 -20.59 3.20
CA GLN A 90 -5.84 -21.53 2.43
C GLN A 90 -4.41 -21.75 2.98
N LYS A 91 -4.10 -21.31 4.21
CA LYS A 91 -2.75 -21.45 4.80
C LYS A 91 -2.81 -21.81 6.28
N GLU A 92 -1.93 -22.71 6.69
CA GLU A 92 -1.72 -23.07 8.09
C GLU A 92 -0.47 -22.37 8.61
N ARG A 93 -0.62 -21.69 9.75
CA ARG A 93 0.53 -21.12 10.46
C ARG A 93 0.77 -21.86 11.75
N ASN A 94 1.97 -22.40 11.90
CA ASN A 94 2.40 -22.98 13.17
C ASN A 94 2.62 -21.87 14.20
N VAL A 95 1.89 -21.98 15.31
CA VAL A 95 1.86 -20.98 16.38
C VAL A 95 3.20 -20.91 17.12
N ALA A 96 3.84 -22.06 17.39
CA ALA A 96 5.14 -22.11 18.06
C ALA A 96 6.25 -21.48 17.22
N VAL A 97 6.25 -21.73 15.90
CA VAL A 97 7.23 -21.12 14.98
C VAL A 97 7.09 -19.60 14.96
N GLN A 98 5.86 -19.09 15.00
CA GLN A 98 5.62 -17.64 15.09
C GLN A 98 6.15 -17.09 16.42
N LEU A 99 5.79 -17.71 17.54
CA LEU A 99 6.23 -17.28 18.87
C LEU A 99 7.76 -17.28 19.01
N ALA A 100 8.43 -18.33 18.52
CA ALA A 100 9.89 -18.44 18.55
C ALA A 100 10.57 -17.30 17.77
N ARG A 101 10.02 -16.92 16.61
CA ARG A 101 10.52 -15.78 15.81
C ARG A 101 10.34 -14.45 16.54
N THR A 102 9.18 -14.24 17.15
CA THR A 102 8.90 -13.05 17.95
C THR A 102 9.90 -12.92 19.10
N LEU A 103 10.13 -14.02 19.82
CA LEU A 103 11.07 -14.08 20.94
C LEU A 103 12.52 -13.83 20.49
N GLU A 104 12.99 -14.50 19.43
CA GLU A 104 14.33 -14.30 18.87
C GLU A 104 14.57 -12.84 18.46
N ASN A 105 13.56 -12.20 17.87
CA ASN A 105 13.63 -10.80 17.47
C ASN A 105 13.73 -9.88 18.69
N LEU A 106 12.91 -10.09 19.72
CA LEU A 106 12.95 -9.27 20.92
C LEU A 106 14.26 -9.46 21.69
N HIS A 107 14.78 -10.69 21.79
CA HIS A 107 16.10 -10.95 22.36
C HIS A 107 17.20 -10.18 21.64
N ARG A 108 17.25 -10.22 20.30
CA ARG A 108 18.26 -9.47 19.55
C ARG A 108 18.23 -7.98 19.86
N ARG A 109 17.03 -7.41 20.00
CA ARG A 109 16.84 -5.99 20.32
C ARG A 109 17.26 -5.64 21.73
N PHE A 110 16.85 -6.43 22.70
CA PHE A 110 17.23 -6.23 24.09
C PHE A 110 18.74 -6.41 24.27
N THR A 111 19.36 -7.36 23.57
CA THR A 111 20.82 -7.51 23.55
C THR A 111 21.50 -6.28 22.96
N ALA A 112 20.98 -5.72 21.86
CA ALA A 112 21.54 -4.50 21.26
C ALA A 112 21.40 -3.27 22.18
N ALA A 113 20.27 -3.13 22.88
CA ALA A 113 19.98 -1.98 23.73
C ALA A 113 20.62 -2.06 25.12
N PHE A 114 20.69 -3.26 25.71
CA PHE A 114 21.05 -3.45 27.12
C PHE A 114 22.29 -4.32 27.33
N GLY A 115 22.79 -5.01 26.30
CA GLY A 115 23.82 -6.03 26.41
C GLY A 115 23.27 -7.42 26.72
N ALA A 116 24.01 -8.46 26.36
CA ALA A 116 23.60 -9.84 26.64
C ALA A 116 23.62 -10.13 28.15
N GLY A 117 22.59 -10.82 28.66
CA GLY A 117 22.51 -11.26 30.06
C GLY A 117 22.04 -10.22 31.07
N THR A 118 21.73 -8.99 30.63
CA THR A 118 21.25 -7.90 31.51
C THR A 118 19.72 -7.83 31.61
N TYR A 119 19.02 -8.74 30.94
CA TYR A 119 17.57 -8.78 30.82
C TYR A 119 17.08 -10.23 30.72
N ARG A 120 15.79 -10.44 30.94
CA ARG A 120 15.16 -11.75 30.80
C ARG A 120 13.80 -11.62 30.12
N ILE A 121 13.61 -12.39 29.05
CA ILE A 121 12.37 -12.46 28.27
C ILE A 121 11.84 -13.89 28.40
N GLU A 122 10.54 -13.99 28.55
CA GLU A 122 9.79 -15.22 28.70
C GLU A 122 8.61 -15.19 27.72
N GLU A 123 8.08 -16.36 27.39
CA GLU A 123 6.94 -16.51 26.49
C GLU A 123 5.73 -17.17 27.17
N LEU A 124 4.54 -16.83 26.65
CA LEU A 124 3.26 -17.45 26.97
C LEU A 124 2.39 -17.55 25.72
N LEU A 125 1.81 -18.73 25.49
CA LEU A 125 0.76 -18.92 24.50
C LEU A 125 -0.61 -18.82 25.18
N TYR A 126 -1.46 -17.91 24.68
CA TYR A 126 -2.82 -17.72 25.17
C TYR A 126 -3.87 -18.01 24.08
N CYS A 127 -4.77 -18.95 24.36
CA CYS A 127 -5.82 -19.38 23.43
C CYS A 127 -7.21 -19.20 24.07
N PRO A 128 -7.84 -18.02 24.01
CA PRO A 128 -9.08 -17.73 24.74
C PRO A 128 -10.30 -18.56 24.28
N ASP A 129 -10.28 -19.03 23.03
CA ASP A 129 -11.41 -19.70 22.35
C ASP A 129 -11.14 -21.19 22.06
N TYR A 130 -9.95 -21.69 22.39
CA TYR A 130 -9.53 -23.05 22.06
C TYR A 130 -9.01 -23.78 23.29
N THR A 131 -9.41 -25.03 23.47
CA THR A 131 -8.84 -25.93 24.49
C THR A 131 -7.81 -26.82 23.81
N VAL A 132 -6.56 -26.75 24.28
CA VAL A 132 -5.47 -27.56 23.72
C VAL A 132 -5.62 -28.99 24.24
N LYS A 133 -5.70 -29.96 23.35
CA LYS A 133 -5.93 -31.38 23.71
C LYS A 133 -4.62 -32.12 23.95
N ASP A 134 -3.61 -31.80 23.15
CA ASP A 134 -2.26 -32.32 23.27
C ASP A 134 -1.28 -31.15 23.40
N ASP A 135 -0.68 -31.03 24.58
CA ASP A 135 0.25 -29.97 24.93
C ASP A 135 1.62 -30.17 24.27
N SER A 136 1.97 -31.39 23.88
CA SER A 136 3.25 -31.72 23.23
C SER A 136 3.36 -31.14 21.82
N ILE A 137 2.23 -31.01 21.12
CA ILE A 137 2.16 -30.47 19.76
C ILE A 137 1.98 -28.95 19.73
N ALA A 138 1.70 -28.30 20.86
CA ALA A 138 1.64 -26.85 20.90
C ALA A 138 3.00 -26.18 20.66
N GLY A 139 4.10 -26.93 20.78
CA GLY A 139 5.47 -26.46 20.55
C GLY A 139 5.98 -25.46 21.59
N VAL A 140 5.28 -25.35 22.72
CA VAL A 140 5.55 -24.48 23.86
C VAL A 140 5.39 -25.31 25.14
N PRO A 141 6.18 -25.10 26.21
CA PRO A 141 6.04 -25.88 27.44
C PRO A 141 4.61 -25.81 28.00
N PRO A 142 4.04 -26.92 28.54
CA PRO A 142 2.65 -26.93 29.03
C PRO A 142 2.35 -25.89 30.12
N ALA A 143 3.35 -25.57 30.95
CA ALA A 143 3.26 -24.53 31.97
C ALA A 143 3.10 -23.11 31.38
N ARG A 144 3.42 -22.92 30.09
CA ARG A 144 3.34 -21.66 29.33
C ARG A 144 2.14 -21.61 28.38
N ILE A 145 1.17 -22.51 28.54
CA ILE A 145 -0.06 -22.52 27.76
C ILE A 145 -1.23 -22.17 28.68
N VAL A 146 -1.97 -21.13 28.31
CA VAL A 146 -3.27 -20.79 28.92
C VAL A 146 -4.32 -20.89 27.84
N ASP A 147 -5.18 -21.89 27.95
CA ASP A 147 -6.22 -22.17 26.96
C ASP A 147 -7.62 -21.78 27.48
N ALA A 148 -8.66 -22.04 26.69
CA ALA A 148 -10.03 -21.65 27.02
C ALA A 148 -10.52 -22.26 28.36
N SER A 149 -10.01 -23.43 28.75
CA SER A 149 -10.41 -24.13 29.99
C SER A 149 -9.91 -23.42 31.25
N ARG A 150 -8.77 -22.72 31.16
CA ARG A 150 -8.11 -22.04 32.28
C ARG A 150 -7.90 -20.54 32.05
N LYS A 151 -8.60 -19.93 31.10
CA LYS A 151 -8.47 -18.49 30.77
C LYS A 151 -8.57 -17.53 31.96
N ARG A 152 -9.44 -17.83 32.94
CA ARG A 152 -9.57 -17.03 34.18
C ARG A 152 -8.31 -17.04 35.05
N LYS A 153 -7.42 -18.02 34.86
CA LYS A 153 -6.14 -18.13 35.56
C LYS A 153 -5.01 -17.36 34.87
N LEU A 154 -5.27 -16.67 33.74
CA LEU A 154 -4.25 -15.92 33.01
C LEU A 154 -3.43 -14.99 33.95
N PRO A 155 -4.05 -14.16 34.83
CA PRO A 155 -3.27 -13.30 35.72
C PRO A 155 -2.39 -14.09 36.71
N ALA A 156 -2.90 -15.19 37.25
CA ALA A 156 -2.14 -16.04 38.17
C ALA A 156 -0.93 -16.68 37.47
N VAL A 157 -1.09 -17.15 36.23
CA VAL A 157 0.01 -17.72 35.44
C VAL A 157 1.05 -16.66 35.10
N VAL A 158 0.64 -15.43 34.79
CA VAL A 158 1.56 -14.31 34.59
C VAL A 158 2.40 -14.06 35.84
N LEU A 159 1.80 -14.07 37.03
CA LEU A 159 2.51 -13.91 38.31
C LEU A 159 3.44 -15.08 38.65
N ASP A 160 3.07 -16.32 38.29
CA ASP A 160 3.94 -17.49 38.45
C ASP A 160 5.20 -17.39 37.56
N ILE A 161 5.05 -16.84 36.34
CA ILE A 161 6.16 -16.63 35.40
C ILE A 161 7.00 -15.42 35.79
N LEU A 162 6.34 -14.36 36.28
CA LEU A 162 6.91 -13.07 36.66
C LEU A 162 6.66 -12.79 38.16
N PRO A 163 7.43 -13.38 39.08
CA PRO A 163 7.21 -13.18 40.51
C PRO A 163 7.45 -11.72 40.93
N PRO A 164 6.64 -11.17 41.86
CA PRO A 164 6.76 -9.78 42.28
C PRO A 164 8.04 -9.52 43.09
N ASP A 165 8.52 -10.52 43.83
CA ASP A 165 9.67 -10.42 44.74
C ASP A 165 11.02 -10.74 44.07
N GLU A 166 11.08 -10.77 42.73
CA GLU A 166 12.33 -11.04 42.00
C GLU A 166 13.28 -9.82 42.04
N PRO A 167 14.60 -10.01 42.25
CA PRO A 167 15.58 -8.93 42.24
C PRO A 167 15.53 -8.13 40.92
N ARG A 168 15.66 -6.80 41.03
CA ARG A 168 15.63 -5.91 39.85
C ARG A 168 16.85 -6.10 38.96
N PHE A 169 16.61 -6.29 37.67
CA PHE A 169 17.63 -6.24 36.63
C PHE A 169 18.15 -4.80 36.45
N GLU A 170 19.43 -4.64 36.14
CA GLU A 170 20.04 -3.32 35.86
C GLU A 170 19.37 -2.58 34.70
N SER A 171 18.77 -3.32 33.76
CA SER A 171 18.04 -2.78 32.62
C SER A 171 16.61 -2.34 32.93
N SER A 172 16.05 -2.68 34.12
CA SER A 172 14.64 -2.47 34.48
C SER A 172 14.14 -1.05 34.21
N ALA A 173 14.89 -0.03 34.65
CA ALA A 173 14.53 1.37 34.45
C ALA A 173 14.54 1.81 32.97
N ARG A 174 15.33 1.14 32.12
CA ARG A 174 15.47 1.45 30.69
C ARG A 174 14.51 0.66 29.81
N ILE A 175 13.98 -0.48 30.30
CA ILE A 175 13.05 -1.32 29.55
C ILE A 175 11.76 -0.55 29.23
N HIS A 176 11.19 0.17 30.20
CA HIS A 176 9.99 0.97 29.93
C HIS A 176 10.20 2.04 28.87
N HIS A 177 11.36 2.72 28.90
CA HIS A 177 11.72 3.72 27.88
C HIS A 177 11.95 3.07 26.52
N PHE A 178 12.58 1.90 26.46
CA PHE A 178 12.77 1.14 25.23
C PHE A 178 11.46 0.66 24.61
N LEU A 179 10.55 0.15 25.45
CA LEU A 179 9.21 -0.27 25.02
C LEU A 179 8.38 0.95 24.57
N ALA A 180 8.46 2.08 25.26
CA ALA A 180 7.78 3.34 24.91
C ALA A 180 8.29 4.00 23.61
N ASP A 181 9.60 4.21 23.51
CA ASP A 181 10.19 5.12 22.52
C ASP A 181 10.79 4.40 21.30
N GLU A 182 11.31 3.18 21.48
CA GLU A 182 11.94 2.39 20.40
C GLU A 182 11.01 1.32 19.80
N LEU A 183 9.91 1.01 20.48
CA LEU A 183 8.89 0.03 20.10
C LEU A 183 7.58 0.70 19.67
N ALA A 184 7.67 1.97 19.27
CA ALA A 184 6.57 2.81 18.77
C ALA A 184 5.23 2.33 19.32
N LEU A 185 5.05 2.45 20.64
CA LEU A 185 3.79 2.04 21.23
C LEU A 185 2.72 3.00 20.72
N THR A 186 2.00 2.50 19.72
CA THR A 186 0.73 2.93 19.09
C THR A 186 0.75 4.07 18.08
N PRO A 187 -0.34 4.28 17.28
CA PRO A 187 -1.69 3.67 17.31
C PRO A 187 -2.24 3.15 15.96
N ASP A 188 -3.46 2.60 16.00
CA ASP A 188 -4.52 2.65 14.96
C ASP A 188 -4.01 2.74 13.51
N THR A 189 -4.29 1.75 12.65
CA THR A 189 -3.88 1.65 11.23
C THR A 189 -3.85 3.01 10.48
N ASN A 190 -4.72 3.94 10.86
CA ASN A 190 -4.78 5.34 10.41
C ASN A 190 -3.51 6.18 10.64
N ALA A 191 -2.84 6.07 11.78
CA ALA A 191 -1.59 6.76 12.05
C ALA A 191 -0.44 6.18 11.22
N LEU A 192 -0.45 4.85 11.02
CA LEU A 192 0.49 4.17 10.13
C LEU A 192 0.31 4.62 8.68
N VAL A 193 -0.93 4.80 8.21
CA VAL A 193 -1.22 5.38 6.89
C VAL A 193 -0.55 6.75 6.75
N GLY A 194 -0.77 7.66 7.71
CA GLY A 194 -0.17 9.00 7.67
C GLY A 194 1.36 9.01 7.73
N GLN A 195 1.96 8.15 8.55
CA GLN A 195 3.42 7.99 8.62
C GLN A 195 3.99 7.39 7.32
N ALA A 196 3.28 6.42 6.72
CA ALA A 196 3.67 5.82 5.45
C ALA A 196 3.73 6.86 4.33
N ASP A 197 2.70 7.68 4.19
CA ASP A 197 2.68 8.72 3.17
C ASP A 197 3.84 9.73 3.34
N MET A 198 4.14 10.13 4.58
CA MET A 198 5.28 11.02 4.87
C MET A 198 6.63 10.36 4.55
N LEU A 199 6.82 9.10 4.95
CA LEU A 199 8.06 8.36 4.71
C LEU A 199 8.31 8.10 3.23
N VAL A 200 7.28 7.65 2.51
CA VAL A 200 7.34 7.45 1.04
C VAL A 200 7.71 8.77 0.38
N THR A 201 7.04 9.87 0.72
CA THR A 201 7.31 11.19 0.14
C THR A 201 8.76 11.64 0.34
N ARG A 202 9.32 11.39 1.53
CA ARG A 202 10.72 11.71 1.84
C ARG A 202 11.69 10.83 1.04
N LEU A 203 11.45 9.53 0.97
CA LEU A 203 12.34 8.56 0.33
C LEU A 203 12.32 8.68 -1.21
N SER A 204 11.15 8.85 -1.80
CA SER A 204 11.01 9.03 -3.25
C SER A 204 11.47 10.41 -3.75
N GLY A 205 11.81 11.33 -2.83
CA GLY A 205 12.39 12.64 -3.14
C GLY A 205 13.80 12.56 -3.76
N GLY A 206 14.49 11.42 -3.67
CA GLY A 206 15.81 11.23 -4.26
C GLY A 206 15.85 11.47 -5.77
N LEU A 207 14.87 10.92 -6.51
CA LEU A 207 14.74 11.11 -7.95
C LEU A 207 14.56 12.59 -8.31
N ALA A 208 13.67 13.29 -7.59
CA ALA A 208 13.44 14.73 -7.78
C ALA A 208 14.66 15.58 -7.45
N THR A 209 15.50 15.13 -6.52
CA THR A 209 16.72 15.83 -6.12
C THR A 209 17.80 15.73 -7.19
N TRP A 210 18.07 14.52 -7.70
CA TRP A 210 19.15 14.32 -8.66
C TRP A 210 18.79 14.76 -10.07
N ALA A 211 17.58 14.45 -10.56
CA ALA A 211 17.20 14.77 -11.93
C ALA A 211 17.19 16.29 -12.19
N ARG A 212 16.82 17.10 -11.19
CA ARG A 212 16.85 18.58 -11.27
C ARG A 212 18.24 19.20 -11.20
N ARG A 213 19.28 18.42 -10.89
CA ARG A 213 20.69 18.87 -10.87
C ARG A 213 21.44 18.56 -12.17
N LEU A 214 20.79 17.90 -13.12
CA LEU A 214 21.38 17.64 -14.42
C LEU A 214 21.38 18.93 -15.26
N GLU A 215 22.49 19.18 -15.95
CA GLU A 215 22.65 20.31 -16.86
C GLU A 215 23.17 19.79 -18.20
N PHE A 216 22.43 20.08 -19.28
CA PHE A 216 22.78 19.71 -20.66
C PHE A 216 21.88 20.49 -21.63
N GLU A 217 22.36 20.69 -22.86
CA GLU A 217 21.70 21.46 -23.90
C GLU A 217 21.58 20.65 -25.21
N PRO A 218 20.40 20.63 -25.86
CA PRO A 218 19.11 21.12 -25.37
C PRO A 218 18.61 20.26 -24.19
N PHE A 219 17.85 20.86 -23.26
CA PHE A 219 17.32 20.12 -22.11
C PHE A 219 16.16 19.21 -22.54
N ARG A 220 16.47 17.94 -22.80
CA ARG A 220 15.56 16.85 -23.16
C ARG A 220 15.82 15.62 -22.28
N LEU A 221 15.09 15.51 -21.16
CA LEU A 221 15.28 14.42 -20.20
C LEU A 221 14.16 13.38 -20.30
N ARG A 222 14.53 12.13 -20.58
CA ARG A 222 13.67 10.95 -20.46
C ARG A 222 13.94 10.28 -19.11
N VAL A 223 12.94 10.19 -18.25
CA VAL A 223 13.00 9.47 -16.97
C VAL A 223 12.18 8.20 -17.08
N ILE A 224 12.86 7.07 -17.12
CA ILE A 224 12.25 5.74 -17.09
C ILE A 224 12.26 5.27 -15.65
N GLY A 225 11.15 5.45 -14.96
CA GLY A 225 11.01 5.14 -13.54
C GLY A 225 9.94 4.08 -13.31
N THR A 226 10.18 3.11 -12.44
CA THR A 226 9.13 2.14 -12.04
C THR A 226 7.99 2.79 -11.24
N ALA A 227 6.90 2.07 -10.99
CA ALA A 227 5.81 2.53 -10.14
C ALA A 227 6.36 2.88 -8.75
N GLY A 228 5.91 3.98 -8.14
CA GLY A 228 6.38 4.37 -6.80
C GLY A 228 7.81 4.91 -6.73
N SER A 229 8.47 5.20 -7.85
CA SER A 229 9.83 5.77 -7.87
C SER A 229 9.92 7.28 -7.62
N GLY A 230 8.79 7.98 -7.56
CA GLY A 230 8.74 9.43 -7.35
C GLY A 230 8.59 10.29 -8.61
N LYS A 231 8.32 9.72 -9.80
CA LYS A 231 8.10 10.47 -11.06
C LYS A 231 7.12 11.64 -10.92
N THR A 232 5.96 11.39 -10.33
CA THR A 232 4.93 12.41 -10.13
C THR A 232 5.39 13.52 -9.18
N GLN A 233 6.16 13.20 -8.14
CA GLN A 233 6.77 14.21 -7.26
C GLN A 233 7.83 15.02 -7.98
N LEU A 234 8.66 14.36 -8.82
CA LEU A 234 9.60 15.05 -9.70
C LEU A 234 8.86 16.05 -10.60
N ALA A 235 7.75 15.67 -11.23
CA ALA A 235 6.96 16.59 -12.04
C ALA A 235 6.49 17.82 -11.23
N VAL A 236 5.91 17.62 -10.05
CA VAL A 236 5.45 18.73 -9.18
C VAL A 236 6.60 19.65 -8.79
N GLN A 237 7.77 19.09 -8.46
CA GLN A 237 8.95 19.85 -8.08
C GLN A 237 9.55 20.65 -9.26
N VAL A 238 9.58 20.06 -10.47
CA VAL A 238 9.99 20.75 -11.69
C VAL A 238 9.03 21.92 -12.00
N MET A 239 7.72 21.72 -11.86
CA MET A 239 6.74 22.79 -12.05
C MET A 239 6.96 23.94 -11.07
N ARG A 240 7.14 23.62 -9.77
CA ARG A 240 7.40 24.63 -8.72
C ARG A 240 8.65 25.46 -9.00
N ASP A 241 9.75 24.81 -9.37
CA ASP A 241 11.00 25.52 -9.67
C ASP A 241 10.88 26.42 -10.89
N ALA A 242 10.17 25.96 -11.92
CA ALA A 242 9.97 26.73 -13.14
C ALA A 242 9.09 27.96 -12.86
N VAL A 243 7.97 27.79 -12.16
CA VAL A 243 7.09 28.90 -11.76
C VAL A 243 7.82 29.90 -10.87
N ALA A 244 8.62 29.42 -9.91
CA ALA A 244 9.45 30.29 -9.06
C ALA A 244 10.47 31.12 -9.85
N LYS A 245 10.88 30.67 -11.05
CA LYS A 245 11.74 31.39 -11.99
C LYS A 245 10.95 32.23 -13.01
N GLY A 246 9.64 32.35 -12.86
CA GLY A 246 8.76 33.09 -13.79
C GLY A 246 8.61 32.43 -15.16
N LYS A 247 8.91 31.13 -15.28
CA LYS A 247 8.80 30.36 -16.52
C LYS A 247 7.39 29.83 -16.72
N SER A 248 6.90 29.82 -17.97
CA SER A 248 5.62 29.19 -18.30
C SER A 248 5.75 27.67 -18.36
N VAL A 249 4.80 26.97 -17.75
CA VAL A 249 4.86 25.51 -17.58
C VAL A 249 3.62 24.82 -18.10
N LEU A 250 3.81 23.73 -18.85
CA LEU A 250 2.77 22.82 -19.29
C LEU A 250 3.06 21.40 -18.77
N TYR A 251 2.12 20.84 -18.02
CA TYR A 251 2.08 19.44 -17.64
C TYR A 251 0.99 18.72 -18.44
N VAL A 252 1.37 17.61 -19.06
CA VAL A 252 0.48 16.78 -19.88
C VAL A 252 0.61 15.33 -19.44
N CYS A 253 -0.51 14.64 -19.26
CA CYS A 253 -0.54 13.19 -19.05
C CYS A 253 -1.62 12.54 -19.92
N PHE A 254 -1.69 11.21 -19.92
CA PHE A 254 -2.76 10.51 -20.64
C PHE A 254 -4.03 10.42 -19.78
N ASN A 255 -3.92 9.99 -18.53
CA ASN A 255 -5.10 9.76 -17.70
C ASN A 255 -5.70 11.05 -17.12
N ARG A 256 -7.00 11.29 -17.35
CA ARG A 256 -7.74 12.42 -16.78
C ARG A 256 -7.71 12.44 -15.24
N PRO A 257 -7.93 11.33 -14.51
CA PRO A 257 -7.85 11.35 -13.05
C PRO A 257 -6.47 11.76 -12.51
N LEU A 258 -5.39 11.42 -13.23
CA LEU A 258 -4.05 11.89 -12.87
C LEU A 258 -3.94 13.41 -13.04
N ALA A 259 -4.38 13.96 -14.17
CA ALA A 259 -4.39 15.41 -14.38
C ALA A 259 -5.19 16.14 -13.29
N ASP A 260 -6.35 15.60 -12.91
CA ASP A 260 -7.22 16.17 -11.87
C ASP A 260 -6.53 16.15 -10.51
N HIS A 261 -5.86 15.06 -10.14
CA HIS A 261 -5.05 14.99 -8.93
C HIS A 261 -3.90 16.00 -8.94
N ILE A 262 -3.20 16.15 -10.07
CA ILE A 262 -2.05 17.06 -10.19
C ILE A 262 -2.46 18.52 -10.05
N ARG A 263 -3.64 18.90 -10.53
CA ARG A 263 -4.19 20.25 -10.32
C ARG A 263 -4.34 20.64 -8.85
N LEU A 264 -4.53 19.66 -7.95
CA LEU A 264 -4.67 19.93 -6.52
C LEU A 264 -3.33 20.25 -5.83
N VAL A 265 -2.21 19.78 -6.38
CA VAL A 265 -0.89 19.84 -5.71
C VAL A 265 0.15 20.72 -6.43
N ALA A 266 -0.10 21.02 -7.70
CA ALA A 266 0.75 21.85 -8.54
C ALA A 266 0.53 23.35 -8.30
N PRO A 267 1.49 24.22 -8.71
CA PRO A 267 1.31 25.67 -8.68
C PRO A 267 0.10 26.11 -9.53
N ALA A 268 -0.60 27.16 -9.11
CA ALA A 268 -1.80 27.66 -9.80
C ALA A 268 -1.48 28.22 -11.21
N GLU A 269 -0.24 28.68 -11.41
CA GLU A 269 0.26 29.25 -12.66
C GLU A 269 0.61 28.16 -13.70
N ALA A 270 0.80 26.91 -13.27
CA ALA A 270 1.13 25.81 -14.18
C ALA A 270 -0.12 25.32 -14.93
N LYS A 271 0.00 25.15 -16.25
CA LYS A 271 -1.09 24.63 -17.06
C LYS A 271 -1.08 23.11 -17.02
N ILE A 272 -2.20 22.51 -16.59
CA ILE A 272 -2.30 21.06 -16.37
C ILE A 272 -3.48 20.51 -17.15
N ALA A 273 -3.22 19.54 -18.02
CA ALA A 273 -4.24 18.90 -18.83
C ALA A 273 -3.88 17.44 -19.11
N ASN A 274 -4.87 16.62 -19.44
CA ASN A 274 -4.56 15.43 -20.21
C ASN A 274 -4.38 15.80 -21.69
N TYR A 275 -3.83 14.89 -22.49
CA TYR A 275 -3.54 15.17 -23.91
C TYR A 275 -4.79 15.63 -24.69
N HIS A 276 -5.91 14.92 -24.61
CA HIS A 276 -7.12 15.29 -25.36
C HIS A 276 -7.69 16.65 -24.95
N GLN A 277 -7.59 17.03 -23.68
CA GLN A 277 -8.05 18.34 -23.22
C GLN A 277 -7.15 19.47 -23.68
N LEU A 278 -5.85 19.23 -23.70
CA LEU A 278 -4.89 20.15 -24.30
C LEU A 278 -5.20 20.33 -25.79
N SER A 279 -5.36 19.23 -26.54
CA SER A 279 -5.71 19.27 -27.96
C SER A 279 -6.99 20.06 -28.19
N ALA A 280 -8.04 19.82 -27.40
CA ALA A 280 -9.32 20.51 -27.51
C ALA A 280 -9.20 22.02 -27.20
N ALA A 281 -8.40 22.38 -26.20
CA ALA A 281 -8.19 23.77 -25.81
C ALA A 281 -7.41 24.54 -26.89
N VAL A 282 -6.31 23.97 -27.39
CA VAL A 282 -5.50 24.59 -28.46
C VAL A 282 -6.32 24.69 -29.76
N ALA A 283 -7.01 23.62 -30.15
CA ALA A 283 -7.81 23.62 -31.39
C ALA A 283 -8.94 24.65 -31.34
N ARG A 284 -9.65 24.79 -30.20
CA ARG A 284 -10.68 25.81 -30.02
C ARG A 284 -10.12 27.22 -30.15
N ASP A 285 -8.99 27.47 -29.51
CA ASP A 285 -8.34 28.78 -29.48
C ASP A 285 -7.75 29.18 -30.85
N ALA A 286 -7.30 28.19 -31.62
CA ALA A 286 -6.92 28.33 -33.02
C ALA A 286 -8.13 28.45 -33.98
N GLY A 287 -9.36 28.60 -33.47
CA GLY A 287 -10.58 28.77 -34.29
C GLY A 287 -11.14 27.48 -34.90
N SER A 288 -10.69 26.30 -34.46
CA SER A 288 -11.13 24.98 -34.92
C SER A 288 -11.70 24.13 -33.76
N PRO A 289 -12.83 24.53 -33.15
CA PRO A 289 -13.38 23.84 -31.99
C PRO A 289 -13.74 22.38 -32.32
N PRO A 290 -13.46 21.42 -31.43
CA PRO A 290 -13.83 20.03 -31.63
C PRO A 290 -15.35 19.84 -31.52
N ASP A 291 -15.87 18.92 -32.33
CA ASP A 291 -17.25 18.43 -32.25
C ASP A 291 -17.24 17.00 -31.70
N PHE A 292 -17.62 16.86 -30.42
CA PHE A 292 -17.65 15.57 -29.73
C PHE A 292 -18.90 14.74 -30.03
N SER A 293 -19.85 15.24 -30.83
CA SER A 293 -21.02 14.48 -31.25
C SER A 293 -20.73 13.48 -32.38
N GLN A 294 -19.60 13.65 -33.07
CA GLN A 294 -19.21 12.83 -34.21
C GLN A 294 -18.61 11.48 -33.78
N PRO A 295 -18.82 10.41 -34.56
CA PRO A 295 -18.00 9.20 -34.45
C PRO A 295 -16.53 9.57 -34.69
N ASN A 296 -15.60 8.94 -33.95
CA ASN A 296 -14.15 9.21 -34.01
C ASN A 296 -13.71 10.62 -33.60
N ALA A 297 -14.53 11.36 -32.83
CA ALA A 297 -14.21 12.71 -32.37
C ALA A 297 -12.80 12.87 -31.79
N PHE A 298 -12.29 11.87 -31.05
CA PHE A 298 -10.93 11.89 -30.51
C PHE A 298 -9.86 11.82 -31.61
N ALA A 299 -9.95 10.90 -32.56
CA ALA A 299 -8.99 10.82 -33.66
C ALA A 299 -8.98 12.10 -34.51
N THR A 300 -10.16 12.63 -34.81
CA THR A 300 -10.29 13.92 -35.52
C THR A 300 -9.71 15.08 -34.72
N LEU A 301 -9.87 15.08 -33.40
CA LEU A 301 -9.29 16.10 -32.54
C LEU A 301 -7.75 16.04 -32.54
N GLU A 302 -7.18 14.85 -32.50
CA GLU A 302 -5.74 14.63 -32.54
C GLU A 302 -5.14 15.11 -33.87
N GLU A 303 -5.78 14.77 -34.99
CA GLU A 303 -5.39 15.24 -36.33
C GLU A 303 -5.51 16.77 -36.43
N ARG A 304 -6.59 17.36 -35.91
CA ARG A 304 -6.73 18.82 -35.88
C ARG A 304 -5.61 19.47 -35.09
N PHE A 305 -5.36 19.00 -33.86
CA PHE A 305 -4.31 19.56 -33.02
C PHE A 305 -2.92 19.48 -33.67
N ALA A 306 -2.63 18.38 -34.39
CA ALA A 306 -1.38 18.23 -35.13
C ALA A 306 -1.21 19.27 -36.25
N ASN A 307 -2.31 19.80 -36.82
CA ASN A 307 -2.29 20.66 -38.01
C ASN A 307 -2.64 22.14 -37.76
N VAL A 308 -3.36 22.49 -36.69
CA VAL A 308 -3.71 23.89 -36.38
C VAL A 308 -2.47 24.73 -36.11
N GLU A 309 -2.46 25.99 -36.53
CA GLU A 309 -1.42 26.96 -36.14
C GLU A 309 -1.51 27.20 -34.63
N VAL A 310 -0.42 26.96 -33.91
CA VAL A 310 -0.36 27.10 -32.45
C VAL A 310 -0.24 28.60 -32.12
N PRO A 311 -1.21 29.19 -31.40
CA PRO A 311 -1.08 30.59 -30.97
C PRO A 311 0.13 30.78 -30.06
N GLU A 312 0.82 31.92 -30.15
CA GLU A 312 2.10 32.15 -29.46
C GLU A 312 2.03 31.92 -27.94
N HIS A 313 0.90 32.26 -27.31
CA HIS A 313 0.68 32.09 -25.87
C HIS A 313 0.52 30.61 -25.42
N TRP A 314 0.47 29.66 -26.36
CA TRP A 314 0.54 28.22 -26.10
C TRP A 314 1.96 27.67 -26.17
N THR A 315 2.98 28.53 -26.22
CA THR A 315 4.39 28.12 -26.12
C THR A 315 4.89 28.22 -24.67
N PHE A 316 5.56 27.18 -24.21
CA PHE A 316 5.98 27.02 -22.82
C PHE A 316 7.50 26.94 -22.69
N ASP A 317 8.03 27.46 -21.58
CA ASP A 317 9.46 27.33 -21.23
C ASP A 317 9.78 25.94 -20.67
N VAL A 318 8.79 25.26 -20.07
CA VAL A 318 8.94 23.91 -19.52
C VAL A 318 7.73 23.06 -19.90
N LEU A 319 7.99 21.91 -20.54
CA LEU A 319 7.00 20.89 -20.87
C LEU A 319 7.30 19.60 -20.12
N ILE A 320 6.32 19.09 -19.38
CA ILE A 320 6.40 17.82 -18.67
C ILE A 320 5.34 16.89 -19.23
N VAL A 321 5.78 15.76 -19.78
CA VAL A 321 4.91 14.64 -20.14
C VAL A 321 5.04 13.57 -19.07
N ASP A 322 3.94 13.25 -18.41
CA ASP A 322 3.84 12.13 -17.47
C ASP A 322 3.01 11.00 -18.07
N GLU A 323 3.25 9.78 -17.62
CA GLU A 323 2.72 8.57 -18.25
C GLU A 323 3.08 8.43 -19.75
N GLY A 324 4.29 8.84 -20.13
CA GLY A 324 4.74 8.85 -21.53
C GLY A 324 4.65 7.51 -22.27
N GLN A 325 4.66 6.38 -21.55
CA GLN A 325 4.42 5.06 -22.15
C GLN A 325 3.03 4.91 -22.79
N ASP A 326 2.07 5.77 -22.42
CA ASP A 326 0.73 5.79 -22.99
C ASP A 326 0.59 6.82 -24.11
N PHE A 327 1.68 7.38 -24.65
CA PHE A 327 1.62 8.34 -25.77
C PHE A 327 1.94 7.66 -27.10
N HIS A 328 1.49 8.27 -28.20
CA HIS A 328 1.87 7.88 -29.56
C HIS A 328 3.00 8.78 -30.09
N ALA A 329 3.82 8.26 -30.99
CA ALA A 329 4.92 9.03 -31.61
C ALA A 329 4.43 10.34 -32.25
N ALA A 330 3.32 10.30 -33.00
CA ALA A 330 2.73 11.48 -33.63
C ALA A 330 2.32 12.59 -32.64
N TRP A 331 2.02 12.22 -31.39
CA TRP A 331 1.66 13.20 -30.35
C TRP A 331 2.89 13.96 -29.84
N VAL A 332 4.09 13.37 -29.92
CA VAL A 332 5.33 14.05 -29.53
C VAL A 332 5.59 15.22 -30.46
N ASP A 333 5.44 15.04 -31.76
CA ASP A 333 5.63 16.10 -32.75
C ASP A 333 4.65 17.26 -32.52
N ALA A 334 3.39 16.94 -32.23
CA ALA A 334 2.39 17.95 -31.90
C ALA A 334 2.73 18.72 -30.61
N LEU A 335 3.22 18.02 -29.58
CA LEU A 335 3.66 18.64 -28.32
C LEU A 335 4.94 19.47 -28.46
N ALA A 336 5.85 19.10 -29.34
CA ALA A 336 7.10 19.83 -29.59
C ALA A 336 6.83 21.29 -30.01
N ARG A 337 5.73 21.51 -30.74
CA ARG A 337 5.27 22.83 -31.20
C ARG A 337 4.82 23.75 -30.07
N LEU A 338 4.51 23.18 -28.90
CA LEU A 338 4.15 23.93 -27.69
C LEU A 338 5.37 24.27 -26.83
N LEU A 339 6.58 23.83 -27.21
CA LEU A 339 7.80 24.11 -26.47
C LEU A 339 8.59 25.23 -27.15
N LYS A 340 9.02 26.23 -26.37
CA LYS A 340 9.93 27.27 -26.86
C LYS A 340 11.28 26.66 -27.29
N PRO A 341 12.05 27.30 -28.19
CA PRO A 341 13.33 26.77 -28.68
C PRO A 341 14.29 26.33 -27.55
N GLU A 342 14.47 27.19 -26.55
CA GLU A 342 15.32 26.93 -25.35
C GLU A 342 14.55 26.27 -24.19
N GLY A 343 13.35 25.77 -24.46
CA GLY A 343 12.49 25.18 -23.45
C GLY A 343 13.02 23.85 -22.92
N ALA A 344 12.74 23.53 -21.66
CA ALA A 344 13.11 22.26 -21.04
C ALA A 344 11.99 21.24 -21.20
N TRP A 345 12.31 20.04 -21.70
CA TRP A 345 11.35 18.96 -21.87
C TRP A 345 11.67 17.77 -20.98
N TRP A 346 10.70 17.41 -20.15
CA TRP A 346 10.72 16.25 -19.27
C TRP A 346 9.74 15.21 -19.78
N TRP A 347 10.22 13.99 -19.99
CA TRP A 347 9.41 12.84 -20.39
C TRP A 347 9.49 11.75 -19.33
N LEU A 348 8.43 11.55 -18.57
CA LEU A 348 8.36 10.61 -17.45
C LEU A 348 7.52 9.40 -17.86
N GLU A 349 8.09 8.21 -17.75
CA GLU A 349 7.39 7.00 -18.17
C GLU A 349 7.76 5.77 -17.33
N ASP A 350 6.90 4.77 -17.43
CA ASP A 350 7.07 3.43 -16.89
C ASP A 350 6.57 2.40 -17.91
N PRO A 351 7.45 1.75 -18.68
CA PRO A 351 7.07 0.76 -19.70
C PRO A 351 6.20 -0.38 -19.16
N MET A 352 6.39 -0.79 -17.90
CA MET A 352 5.58 -1.86 -17.28
C MET A 352 4.13 -1.45 -17.02
N GLN A 353 3.84 -0.14 -17.03
CA GLN A 353 2.48 0.36 -16.92
C GLN A 353 1.77 0.53 -18.26
N ASN A 354 2.39 0.18 -19.40
CA ASN A 354 1.75 0.25 -20.71
C ASN A 354 0.70 -0.87 -20.87
N LEU A 355 -0.51 -0.61 -20.36
CA LEU A 355 -1.66 -1.50 -20.44
C LEU A 355 -2.35 -1.48 -21.81
N TYR A 356 -2.08 -0.45 -22.62
CA TYR A 356 -2.64 -0.28 -23.95
C TYR A 356 -1.78 -0.91 -25.04
N PHE A 357 -0.64 -1.52 -24.69
CA PHE A 357 0.33 -2.12 -25.62
C PHE A 357 0.72 -1.17 -26.75
N ARG A 358 0.84 0.13 -26.44
CA ARG A 358 1.30 1.13 -27.40
C ARG A 358 2.76 0.88 -27.73
N GLU A 359 3.16 1.15 -28.97
CA GLU A 359 4.56 1.09 -29.34
C GLU A 359 5.36 2.12 -28.53
N PRO A 360 6.53 1.76 -27.97
CA PRO A 360 7.38 2.70 -27.26
C PRO A 360 7.76 3.89 -28.16
N VAL A 361 7.56 5.09 -27.64
CA VAL A 361 7.90 6.32 -28.35
C VAL A 361 9.43 6.42 -28.54
N PRO A 362 9.92 6.57 -29.79
CA PRO A 362 11.33 6.83 -30.05
C PRO A 362 11.66 8.29 -29.70
N LEU A 363 12.66 8.49 -28.84
CA LEU A 363 13.13 9.81 -28.42
C LEU A 363 14.65 9.91 -28.68
N PRO A 364 15.08 9.97 -29.96
CA PRO A 364 16.50 9.99 -30.32
C PRO A 364 17.17 11.27 -29.80
N GLY A 365 18.39 11.14 -29.28
CA GLY A 365 19.17 12.26 -28.74
C GLY A 365 18.76 12.74 -27.36
N TRP A 366 17.76 12.12 -26.71
CA TRP A 366 17.36 12.46 -25.34
C TRP A 366 18.27 11.81 -24.31
N THR A 367 18.65 12.57 -23.28
CA THR A 367 19.34 12.03 -22.11
C THR A 367 18.36 11.16 -21.33
N THR A 368 18.76 9.93 -21.00
CA THR A 368 17.89 8.98 -20.28
C THR A 368 18.41 8.73 -18.87
N LEU A 369 17.54 8.97 -17.87
CA LEU A 369 17.72 8.58 -16.49
C LEU A 369 16.81 7.39 -16.17
N ARG A 370 17.33 6.36 -15.51
CA ARG A 370 16.59 5.15 -15.14
C ARG A 370 16.52 5.01 -13.63
N GLU A 371 15.32 4.74 -13.10
CA GLU A 371 15.09 4.52 -11.68
C GLU A 371 14.21 3.27 -11.49
N SER A 372 14.82 2.20 -10.97
CA SER A 372 14.16 0.91 -10.75
C SER A 372 13.63 0.73 -9.33
N THR A 373 13.86 1.70 -8.42
CA THR A 373 13.46 1.59 -7.02
C THR A 373 12.02 2.02 -6.81
N ASN A 374 11.20 1.12 -6.26
CA ASN A 374 9.85 1.41 -5.77
C ASN A 374 9.92 1.69 -4.26
N TYR A 375 9.62 2.93 -3.87
CA TYR A 375 9.60 3.36 -2.47
C TYR A 375 8.21 3.28 -1.83
N ARG A 376 7.17 3.01 -2.64
CA ARG A 376 5.77 3.12 -2.27
C ARG A 376 5.21 1.83 -1.68
N SER A 377 5.42 0.72 -2.37
CA SER A 377 4.77 -0.56 -2.06
C SER A 377 5.62 -1.38 -1.08
N PRO A 378 5.01 -2.13 -0.15
CA PRO A 378 5.74 -2.98 0.80
C PRO A 378 6.67 -3.98 0.10
N ARG A 379 7.80 -4.31 0.73
CA ARG A 379 8.85 -5.13 0.10
C ARG A 379 8.40 -6.55 -0.21
N ASP A 380 7.65 -7.19 0.68
CA ASP A 380 7.04 -8.49 0.45
C ASP A 380 6.02 -8.48 -0.69
N LEU A 381 5.23 -7.42 -0.82
CA LEU A 381 4.37 -7.20 -1.97
C LEU A 381 5.19 -7.08 -3.26
N LEU A 382 6.29 -6.32 -3.26
CA LEU A 382 7.18 -6.21 -4.42
C LEU A 382 7.86 -7.53 -4.78
N ALA A 383 8.21 -8.35 -3.79
CA ALA A 383 8.70 -9.70 -4.01
C ALA A 383 7.64 -10.58 -4.69
N TYR A 384 6.38 -10.51 -4.22
CA TYR A 384 5.27 -11.21 -4.84
C TYR A 384 5.02 -10.76 -6.29
N ILE A 385 5.06 -9.45 -6.55
CA ILE A 385 4.92 -8.89 -7.90
C ILE A 385 6.04 -9.39 -8.82
N ARG A 386 7.31 -9.35 -8.37
CA ARG A 386 8.47 -9.83 -9.14
C ARG A 386 8.32 -11.29 -9.59
N ARG A 387 7.82 -12.16 -8.71
CA ARG A 387 7.53 -13.55 -9.05
C ARG A 387 6.53 -13.69 -10.20
N ILE A 388 5.54 -12.81 -10.25
CA ILE A 388 4.47 -12.84 -11.28
C ILE A 388 4.93 -12.22 -12.60
N VAL A 389 5.65 -11.10 -12.57
CA VAL A 389 6.09 -10.40 -13.79
C VAL A 389 7.39 -10.96 -14.38
N GLY A 390 8.11 -11.79 -13.63
CA GLY A 390 9.39 -12.37 -14.01
C GLY A 390 10.60 -11.52 -13.58
N ASN A 391 11.75 -12.19 -13.45
CA ASN A 391 13.01 -11.61 -12.95
C ASN A 391 13.68 -10.62 -13.93
N GLU A 392 13.25 -10.57 -15.18
CA GLU A 392 13.77 -9.61 -16.17
C GLU A 392 13.34 -8.17 -15.83
N VAL A 393 12.25 -8.00 -15.09
CA VAL A 393 11.76 -6.71 -14.64
C VAL A 393 12.58 -6.24 -13.44
N ARG A 394 13.44 -5.24 -13.65
CA ARG A 394 14.18 -4.57 -12.59
C ARG A 394 13.23 -3.75 -11.71
N LEU A 395 12.89 -4.32 -10.55
CA LEU A 395 12.04 -3.70 -9.54
C LEU A 395 12.74 -3.79 -8.19
N ASP A 396 13.47 -2.75 -7.81
CA ASP A 396 14.18 -2.68 -6.53
C ASP A 396 13.22 -2.20 -5.44
N ALA A 397 13.36 -2.72 -4.23
CA ALA A 397 12.49 -2.37 -3.12
C ALA A 397 13.17 -1.32 -2.24
N GLY A 398 12.67 -0.09 -2.28
CA GLY A 398 13.12 1.03 -1.44
C GLY A 398 12.13 1.40 -0.34
N SER A 399 10.96 0.75 -0.31
CA SER A 399 9.96 0.98 0.74
C SER A 399 10.49 0.52 2.10
N PRO A 400 10.27 1.31 3.17
CA PRO A 400 10.62 0.89 4.52
C PRO A 400 9.63 -0.15 5.06
N PHE A 401 8.48 -0.35 4.40
CA PHE A 401 7.39 -1.23 4.83
C PHE A 401 7.57 -2.66 4.33
N ASP A 402 7.21 -3.62 5.17
CA ASP A 402 7.30 -5.05 4.89
C ASP A 402 6.28 -5.84 5.72
N GLY A 403 6.11 -7.13 5.45
CA GLY A 403 5.18 -7.99 6.20
C GLY A 403 3.71 -7.63 6.00
N SER A 404 3.38 -6.94 4.90
CA SER A 404 1.99 -6.63 4.54
C SER A 404 1.16 -7.86 4.24
N GLU A 405 1.78 -8.91 3.75
CA GLU A 405 1.27 -10.18 3.25
C GLU A 405 0.17 -10.03 2.20
N VAL A 406 0.46 -10.44 0.96
CA VAL A 406 -0.55 -10.50 -0.09
C VAL A 406 -1.60 -11.56 0.27
N SER A 407 -2.84 -11.11 0.43
CA SER A 407 -3.98 -11.99 0.73
C SER A 407 -4.69 -12.38 -0.57
N MET A 408 -5.01 -13.66 -0.73
CA MET A 408 -5.75 -14.17 -1.88
C MET A 408 -7.13 -14.65 -1.42
N SER A 409 -8.17 -14.18 -2.09
CA SER A 409 -9.54 -14.65 -1.93
C SER A 409 -10.02 -15.21 -3.27
N THR A 410 -10.38 -16.49 -3.31
CA THR A 410 -10.80 -17.14 -4.55
C THR A 410 -12.33 -17.16 -4.73
N TYR A 411 -12.77 -17.29 -5.98
CA TYR A 411 -14.16 -17.55 -6.37
C TYR A 411 -14.21 -18.55 -7.53
N ALA A 412 -15.31 -19.31 -7.66
CA ALA A 412 -15.48 -20.22 -8.78
C ALA A 412 -15.80 -19.46 -10.08
N SER A 413 -15.13 -19.84 -11.16
CA SER A 413 -15.33 -19.22 -12.46
C SER A 413 -16.77 -19.40 -12.96
N GLY A 414 -17.36 -18.34 -13.53
CA GLY A 414 -18.67 -18.39 -14.19
C GLY A 414 -19.87 -17.96 -13.32
N HIS A 415 -19.66 -17.68 -12.03
CA HIS A 415 -20.72 -17.22 -11.12
C HIS A 415 -20.47 -15.77 -10.68
N VAL A 416 -21.27 -14.84 -11.21
CA VAL A 416 -21.18 -13.39 -10.91
C VAL A 416 -21.36 -13.11 -9.41
N ASP A 417 -22.30 -13.79 -8.76
CA ASP A 417 -22.59 -13.60 -7.34
C ASP A 417 -21.41 -13.99 -6.44
N GLU A 418 -20.63 -14.99 -6.84
CA GLU A 418 -19.47 -15.43 -6.06
C GLU A 418 -18.35 -14.39 -6.05
N VAL A 419 -18.15 -13.69 -7.17
CA VAL A 419 -17.18 -12.59 -7.29
C VAL A 419 -17.57 -11.43 -6.37
N ILE A 420 -18.87 -11.11 -6.32
CA ILE A 420 -19.43 -10.07 -5.45
C ILE A 420 -19.20 -10.44 -3.98
N GLU A 421 -19.54 -11.67 -3.58
CA GLU A 421 -19.35 -12.12 -2.20
C GLU A 421 -17.87 -12.24 -1.82
N ALA A 422 -16.99 -12.68 -2.74
CA ALA A 422 -15.55 -12.69 -2.51
C ALA A 422 -14.98 -11.27 -2.33
N THR A 423 -15.45 -10.30 -3.12
CA THR A 423 -15.07 -8.89 -2.98
C THR A 423 -15.55 -8.31 -1.65
N LYS A 424 -16.77 -8.63 -1.24
CA LYS A 424 -17.33 -8.22 0.06
C LYS A 424 -16.55 -8.81 1.24
N ARG A 425 -16.13 -10.08 1.15
CA ARG A 425 -15.24 -10.70 2.14
C ARG A 425 -13.89 -9.97 2.20
N ALA A 426 -13.32 -9.60 1.05
CA ALA A 426 -12.07 -8.84 1.01
C ALA A 426 -12.20 -7.45 1.65
N ILE A 427 -13.32 -6.73 1.43
CA ILE A 427 -13.60 -5.45 2.12
C ILE A 427 -13.70 -5.68 3.63
N THR A 428 -14.45 -6.70 4.06
CA THR A 428 -14.59 -7.04 5.49
C THR A 428 -13.23 -7.37 6.11
N GLN A 429 -12.38 -8.10 5.40
CA GLN A 429 -11.02 -8.40 5.83
C GLN A 429 -10.19 -7.12 5.98
N ALA A 430 -10.20 -6.22 5.00
CA ALA A 430 -9.49 -4.95 5.09
C ALA A 430 -9.95 -4.12 6.31
N LEU A 431 -11.25 -4.04 6.58
CA LEU A 431 -11.80 -3.35 7.75
C LEU A 431 -11.35 -4.02 9.06
N SER A 432 -11.30 -5.36 9.11
CA SER A 432 -10.80 -6.09 10.29
C SER A 432 -9.31 -5.89 10.57
N LEU A 433 -8.54 -5.46 9.56
CA LEU A 433 -7.13 -5.05 9.69
C LEU A 433 -6.99 -3.56 10.07
N GLY A 434 -8.10 -2.88 10.36
CA GLY A 434 -8.15 -1.50 10.86
C GLY A 434 -8.15 -0.41 9.78
N PHE A 435 -8.15 -0.75 8.49
CA PHE A 435 -8.26 0.25 7.43
C PHE A 435 -9.63 0.95 7.47
N ARG A 436 -9.68 2.28 7.31
CA ARG A 436 -10.96 2.98 7.11
C ARG A 436 -11.49 2.69 5.72
N LYS A 437 -12.81 2.83 5.55
CA LYS A 437 -13.47 2.66 4.24
C LYS A 437 -12.84 3.54 3.13
N GLN A 438 -12.43 4.77 3.49
CA GLN A 438 -11.76 5.72 2.60
C GLN A 438 -10.32 5.33 2.22
N ASP A 439 -9.68 4.46 3.00
CA ASP A 439 -8.32 3.96 2.75
C ASP A 439 -8.34 2.73 1.84
N ILE A 440 -9.53 2.22 1.50
CA ILE A 440 -9.76 1.04 0.68
C ILE A 440 -10.16 1.47 -0.73
N ALA A 441 -9.38 1.05 -1.72
CA ALA A 441 -9.72 1.14 -3.14
C ALA A 441 -9.96 -0.26 -3.72
N VAL A 442 -11.16 -0.49 -4.24
CA VAL A 442 -11.53 -1.69 -4.99
C VAL A 442 -11.26 -1.43 -6.46
N LEU A 443 -10.32 -2.18 -7.03
CA LEU A 443 -9.89 -2.02 -8.42
C LEU A 443 -10.35 -3.20 -9.27
N SER A 444 -11.18 -2.93 -10.28
CA SER A 444 -11.60 -3.97 -11.22
C SER A 444 -10.52 -4.26 -12.26
N PHE A 445 -10.06 -5.51 -12.30
CA PHE A 445 -9.10 -6.04 -13.27
C PHE A 445 -9.66 -6.12 -14.71
N ARG A 446 -10.99 -6.26 -14.83
CA ARG A 446 -11.73 -6.29 -16.10
C ARG A 446 -11.98 -4.91 -16.69
N GLY A 447 -11.77 -3.84 -15.92
CA GLY A 447 -12.05 -2.48 -16.34
C GLY A 447 -13.53 -2.12 -16.19
N ARG A 448 -13.89 -0.87 -16.51
CA ARG A 448 -15.21 -0.31 -16.19
C ARG A 448 -16.36 -1.04 -16.90
N GLU A 449 -16.21 -1.27 -18.21
CA GLU A 449 -17.26 -1.87 -19.05
C GLU A 449 -17.41 -3.38 -18.80
N GLY A 450 -16.33 -4.06 -18.44
CA GLY A 450 -16.33 -5.50 -18.16
C GLY A 450 -16.59 -5.87 -16.69
N SER A 451 -16.69 -4.88 -15.79
CA SER A 451 -16.86 -5.14 -14.36
C SER A 451 -18.31 -5.43 -14.01
N VAL A 452 -18.54 -6.55 -13.32
CA VAL A 452 -19.85 -6.90 -12.76
C VAL A 452 -20.23 -5.97 -11.60
N LEU A 453 -19.24 -5.34 -10.97
CA LEU A 453 -19.42 -4.44 -9.83
C LEU A 453 -19.92 -3.05 -10.27
N THR A 454 -19.77 -2.69 -11.55
CA THR A 454 -20.28 -1.41 -12.08
C THR A 454 -21.79 -1.30 -11.99
N ALA A 455 -22.54 -2.42 -12.02
CA ALA A 455 -23.99 -2.43 -11.84
C ALA A 455 -24.41 -2.37 -10.36
N VAL A 456 -23.51 -2.71 -9.44
CA VAL A 456 -23.81 -2.87 -8.02
C VAL A 456 -23.66 -1.54 -7.28
N GLU A 457 -24.67 -1.15 -6.51
CA GLU A 457 -24.65 0.11 -5.75
C GLU A 457 -23.99 -0.05 -4.36
N GLN A 458 -24.11 -1.24 -3.78
CA GLN A 458 -23.64 -1.57 -2.43
C GLN A 458 -23.04 -2.97 -2.40
N LEU A 459 -21.89 -3.11 -1.75
CA LEU A 459 -21.28 -4.42 -1.42
C LEU A 459 -21.48 -4.71 0.05
N GLY A 460 -22.47 -5.54 0.36
CA GLY A 460 -22.91 -5.75 1.74
C GLY A 460 -23.42 -4.43 2.35
N PRO A 461 -22.92 -4.00 3.53
CA PRO A 461 -23.34 -2.74 4.14
C PRO A 461 -22.63 -1.50 3.57
N HIS A 462 -21.74 -1.66 2.58
CA HIS A 462 -20.87 -0.58 2.10
C HIS A 462 -21.37 0.00 0.78
N ARG A 463 -21.68 1.30 0.77
CA ARG A 463 -21.98 2.04 -0.46
C ARG A 463 -20.71 2.27 -1.26
N LEU A 464 -20.77 2.05 -2.57
CA LEU A 464 -19.65 2.24 -3.46
C LEU A 464 -19.61 3.67 -4.00
N ARG A 465 -18.49 4.36 -3.75
CA ARG A 465 -18.14 5.60 -4.43
C ARG A 465 -17.56 5.25 -5.78
N ARG A 466 -18.21 5.67 -6.86
CA ARG A 466 -17.78 5.33 -8.24
C ARG A 466 -17.98 6.48 -9.19
N PHE A 467 -17.13 6.57 -10.22
CA PHE A 467 -17.27 7.54 -11.29
C PHE A 467 -18.55 7.26 -12.10
N THR A 468 -19.39 8.28 -12.29
CA THR A 468 -20.67 8.13 -13.02
C THR A 468 -20.46 8.03 -14.53
N GLY A 469 -19.32 8.50 -15.04
CA GLY A 469 -19.09 8.72 -16.47
C GLY A 469 -19.27 10.17 -16.89
N GLY A 470 -19.86 11.01 -16.04
CA GLY A 470 -20.11 12.41 -16.27
C GLY A 470 -19.03 13.34 -15.68
N TYR A 471 -19.02 14.56 -16.17
CA TYR A 471 -18.30 15.68 -15.57
C TYR A 471 -19.30 16.83 -15.39
N ASP A 472 -19.15 17.58 -14.30
CA ASP A 472 -19.99 18.75 -14.05
C ASP A 472 -19.67 19.91 -15.02
N LEU A 473 -20.40 21.02 -14.90
CA LEU A 473 -20.19 22.22 -15.74
C LEU A 473 -18.80 22.86 -15.60
N PHE A 474 -18.09 22.57 -14.51
CA PHE A 474 -16.73 23.03 -14.25
C PHE A 474 -15.67 21.99 -14.68
N GLY A 475 -16.11 20.85 -15.24
CA GLY A 475 -15.27 19.76 -15.68
C GLY A 475 -14.77 18.86 -14.55
N ASN A 476 -15.32 18.96 -13.33
CA ASN A 476 -14.97 18.06 -12.25
C ASN A 476 -15.64 16.69 -12.48
N PRO A 477 -14.94 15.58 -12.20
CA PRO A 477 -15.52 14.25 -12.36
C PRO A 477 -16.67 14.04 -11.36
N GLU A 478 -17.81 13.59 -11.87
CA GLU A 478 -18.96 13.27 -11.03
C GLU A 478 -18.80 11.87 -10.45
N TYR A 479 -18.87 11.80 -9.12
CA TYR A 479 -18.86 10.55 -8.37
C TYR A 479 -20.20 10.34 -7.71
N ARG A 480 -20.68 9.10 -7.74
CA ARG A 480 -21.73 8.68 -6.83
C ARG A 480 -21.18 8.69 -5.40
N GLU A 481 -21.96 9.20 -4.46
CA GLU A 481 -21.59 9.14 -3.04
C GLU A 481 -21.53 7.70 -2.53
N GLY A 482 -20.50 7.42 -1.73
CA GLY A 482 -20.29 6.13 -1.09
C GLY A 482 -19.04 6.15 -0.23
N ASP A 483 -18.83 5.07 0.50
CA ASP A 483 -17.79 4.98 1.52
C ASP A 483 -16.50 4.36 1.00
N VAL A 484 -16.62 3.42 0.05
CA VAL A 484 -15.50 2.64 -0.50
C VAL A 484 -15.35 2.95 -1.98
N LEU A 485 -14.15 3.31 -2.41
CA LEU A 485 -13.88 3.64 -3.81
C LEU A 485 -13.90 2.38 -4.68
N LEU A 486 -14.71 2.38 -5.75
CA LEU A 486 -14.66 1.41 -6.84
C LEU A 486 -14.20 2.12 -8.12
N GLU A 487 -13.10 1.63 -8.70
CA GLU A 487 -12.54 2.19 -9.93
C GLU A 487 -11.96 1.08 -10.82
N SER A 488 -11.76 1.39 -12.10
CA SER A 488 -11.02 0.49 -13.00
C SER A 488 -9.51 0.60 -12.80
N ILE A 489 -8.77 -0.48 -13.03
CA ILE A 489 -7.29 -0.43 -13.03
C ILE A 489 -6.72 0.64 -13.98
N TYR A 490 -7.41 0.92 -15.09
CA TYR A 490 -7.00 1.89 -16.09
C TYR A 490 -7.13 3.33 -15.57
N ARG A 491 -8.24 3.67 -14.92
CA ARG A 491 -8.49 5.03 -14.39
C ARG A 491 -7.77 5.31 -13.07
N PHE A 492 -7.51 4.28 -12.27
CA PHE A 492 -6.77 4.40 -11.02
C PHE A 492 -5.25 4.48 -11.23
N LYS A 493 -4.77 4.28 -12.45
CA LYS A 493 -3.37 4.48 -12.81
C LYS A 493 -2.93 5.91 -12.47
N GLY A 494 -1.69 6.04 -12.00
CA GLY A 494 -1.15 7.27 -11.42
C GLY A 494 -1.49 7.48 -9.94
N GLN A 495 -2.56 6.88 -9.42
CA GLN A 495 -2.99 7.01 -8.02
C GLN A 495 -2.45 5.87 -7.13
N SER A 496 -2.77 5.91 -5.85
CA SER A 496 -2.48 4.87 -4.84
C SER A 496 -3.47 4.92 -3.68
N ALA A 497 -3.58 3.82 -2.94
CA ALA A 497 -4.36 3.73 -1.71
C ALA A 497 -3.63 2.86 -0.67
N PRO A 498 -3.86 3.08 0.64
CA PRO A 498 -3.34 2.21 1.70
C PRO A 498 -3.67 0.74 1.50
N CYS A 499 -4.96 0.43 1.30
CA CYS A 499 -5.42 -0.91 1.02
C CYS A 499 -6.02 -0.97 -0.39
N VAL A 500 -5.50 -1.85 -1.23
CA VAL A 500 -6.04 -2.13 -2.54
C VAL A 500 -6.65 -3.53 -2.55
N ILE A 501 -7.90 -3.60 -2.99
CA ILE A 501 -8.58 -4.86 -3.30
C ILE A 501 -8.63 -4.98 -4.81
N LEU A 502 -7.74 -5.77 -5.39
CA LEU A 502 -7.72 -6.04 -6.83
C LEU A 502 -8.69 -7.18 -7.11
N THR A 503 -9.84 -6.87 -7.69
CA THR A 503 -10.94 -7.81 -7.88
C THR A 503 -11.19 -8.15 -9.35
N GLU A 504 -11.98 -9.20 -9.55
CA GLU A 504 -12.31 -9.77 -10.86
C GLU A 504 -11.06 -10.26 -11.61
N VAL A 505 -10.03 -10.69 -10.88
CA VAL A 505 -8.78 -11.16 -11.47
C VAL A 505 -9.02 -12.53 -12.08
N ASP A 506 -9.10 -12.55 -13.40
CA ASP A 506 -9.48 -13.73 -14.15
C ASP A 506 -8.85 -13.70 -15.55
N PHE A 507 -8.15 -14.77 -15.91
CA PHE A 507 -7.48 -14.96 -17.20
C PHE A 507 -7.28 -16.45 -17.45
N ASP A 508 -7.14 -16.83 -18.73
CA ASP A 508 -6.91 -18.23 -19.12
C ASP A 508 -5.47 -18.67 -18.87
N ALA A 509 -4.51 -17.77 -19.12
CA ALA A 509 -3.08 -17.98 -18.88
C ALA A 509 -2.44 -16.68 -18.37
N LEU A 510 -1.37 -16.80 -17.57
CA LEU A 510 -0.58 -15.66 -17.12
C LEU A 510 0.35 -15.20 -18.25
N ASP A 511 -0.23 -14.48 -19.21
CA ASP A 511 0.49 -13.85 -20.30
C ASP A 511 1.06 -12.47 -19.88
N GLU A 512 1.76 -11.82 -20.81
CA GLU A 512 2.34 -10.49 -20.57
C GLU A 512 1.28 -9.44 -20.21
N GLN A 513 0.07 -9.54 -20.79
CA GLN A 513 -1.02 -8.62 -20.50
C GLN A 513 -1.56 -8.78 -19.09
N ALA A 514 -1.81 -10.02 -18.66
CA ALA A 514 -2.22 -10.35 -17.31
C ALA A 514 -1.15 -9.92 -16.30
N ALA A 515 0.13 -10.19 -16.58
CA ALA A 515 1.25 -9.80 -15.72
C ALA A 515 1.37 -8.28 -15.57
N ARG A 516 1.29 -7.51 -16.67
CA ARG A 516 1.30 -6.03 -16.63
C ARG A 516 0.08 -5.46 -15.90
N LYS A 517 -1.12 -6.00 -16.15
CA LYS A 517 -2.32 -5.58 -15.40
C LYS A 517 -2.18 -5.83 -13.91
N PHE A 518 -1.65 -7.01 -13.54
CA PHE A 518 -1.39 -7.34 -12.15
C PHE A 518 -0.36 -6.38 -11.54
N PHE A 519 0.77 -6.14 -12.22
CA PHE A 519 1.78 -5.16 -11.82
C PHE A 519 1.16 -3.78 -11.57
N VAL A 520 0.39 -3.27 -12.52
CA VAL A 520 -0.23 -1.94 -12.40
C VAL A 520 -1.18 -1.88 -11.22
N GLY A 521 -2.06 -2.87 -11.04
CA GLY A 521 -3.02 -2.91 -9.94
C GLY A 521 -2.37 -3.10 -8.57
N ALA A 522 -1.42 -4.02 -8.48
CA ALA A 522 -0.73 -4.37 -7.24
C ALA A 522 0.15 -3.22 -6.71
N THR A 523 0.86 -2.51 -7.59
CA THR A 523 1.71 -1.35 -7.22
C THR A 523 0.93 -0.10 -6.78
N ARG A 524 -0.41 -0.16 -6.77
CA ARG A 524 -1.27 0.88 -6.21
C ARG A 524 -1.38 0.80 -4.69
N ALA A 525 -1.12 -0.36 -4.10
CA ALA A 525 -1.12 -0.55 -2.66
C ALA A 525 0.13 0.07 -2.02
N THR A 526 -0.06 0.92 -1.02
CA THR A 526 1.03 1.45 -0.18
C THR A 526 1.22 0.62 1.09
N MET A 527 0.19 -0.12 1.55
CA MET A 527 0.27 -0.94 2.76
C MET A 527 -0.27 -2.36 2.60
N LYS A 528 -1.42 -2.58 1.96
CA LYS A 528 -2.03 -3.92 1.86
C LYS A 528 -2.59 -4.18 0.47
N LEU A 529 -2.31 -5.37 -0.06
CA LEU A 529 -2.97 -5.89 -1.25
C LEU A 529 -3.81 -7.12 -0.88
N ILE A 530 -5.08 -7.09 -1.26
CA ILE A 530 -5.96 -8.26 -1.28
C ILE A 530 -6.35 -8.53 -2.73
N VAL A 531 -6.10 -9.74 -3.21
CA VAL A 531 -6.40 -10.17 -4.57
C VAL A 531 -7.64 -11.04 -4.54
N VAL A 532 -8.67 -10.68 -5.29
CA VAL A 532 -9.88 -11.48 -5.50
C VAL A 532 -9.82 -12.07 -6.90
N ALA A 533 -9.45 -13.35 -6.98
CA ALA A 533 -9.15 -14.04 -8.22
C ALA A 533 -10.02 -15.27 -8.44
N SER A 534 -10.26 -15.64 -9.70
CA SER A 534 -10.83 -16.95 -9.99
C SER A 534 -9.87 -18.05 -9.56
N GLU A 535 -10.38 -19.23 -9.23
CA GLU A 535 -9.53 -20.37 -8.83
C GLU A 535 -8.44 -20.70 -9.87
N ARG A 536 -8.76 -20.57 -11.16
CA ARG A 536 -7.79 -20.77 -12.25
C ARG A 536 -6.67 -19.72 -12.24
N ALA A 537 -7.01 -18.44 -12.04
CA ALA A 537 -6.04 -17.36 -12.03
C ALA A 537 -5.17 -17.41 -10.77
N ALA A 538 -5.76 -17.76 -9.62
CA ALA A 538 -5.04 -17.98 -8.37
C ALA A 538 -4.01 -19.11 -8.52
N LYS A 539 -4.40 -20.23 -9.11
CA LYS A 539 -3.49 -21.35 -9.39
C LYS A 539 -2.34 -20.94 -10.32
N ALA A 540 -2.62 -20.19 -11.38
CA ALA A 540 -1.58 -19.68 -12.28
C ALA A 540 -0.58 -18.75 -11.57
N PHE A 541 -1.03 -17.92 -10.62
CA PHE A 541 -0.12 -17.10 -9.80
C PHE A 541 0.75 -17.91 -8.85
N ASP A 542 0.27 -19.04 -8.35
CA ASP A 542 1.05 -19.93 -7.49
C ASP A 542 2.09 -20.73 -8.27
N GLU A 543 1.80 -21.06 -9.53
CA GLU A 543 2.70 -21.78 -10.43
C GLU A 543 3.80 -20.89 -11.05
N ALA A 544 3.62 -19.56 -11.07
CA ALA A 544 4.65 -18.61 -11.46
C ALA A 544 5.86 -18.70 -10.49
N HIS A 545 7.00 -19.21 -10.98
CA HIS A 545 8.26 -19.34 -10.24
C HIS A 545 9.32 -18.39 -10.79
#